data_AF-A0A972W9A5-F1
#
_entry.id   AF-A0A972W9A5-F1
#
_cell.length_a   1.000
_cell.length_b   1.000
_cell.length_c   1.000
_cell.angle_alpha   90.00
_cell.angle_beta   90.00
_cell.angle_gamma   90.00
#
_symmetry.space_group_name_H-M   'P 1'
#
loop_
_entity.id
_entity.type
_entity.pdbx_description
1 polymer ?
#
loop_
_entity_poly.entity_id
_entity_poly.type
_entity_poly.pdbx_seq_one_letter_code
_entity_poly.pdbx_strand_id
1 'polypeptide(L)'
;MSDTLNGNSTTSHYIIGGMFLVWNLIGLMLYYQQMTLTPETLANMGDEIALFMAATPVWANAGYAIAVNAGVLASIFLLLRKSWAFPMYVVSLLGALTQDLDAFVLRDVVGVWGSGAYYLPIVVIAICIVELWYSRSVANRYQS
;
A
#
# COMPACT_ATOMS: atom_id res chain seq x y z
N MET A 1 0.75 -29.65 -23.66
CA MET A 1 -0.25 -30.38 -22.84
C MET A 1 0.47 -31.04 -21.67
N SER A 2 0.89 -30.24 -20.69
CA SER A 2 1.51 -30.66 -19.42
C SER A 2 0.75 -30.06 -18.23
N ASP A 3 -0.45 -29.53 -18.46
CA ASP A 3 -1.33 -28.93 -17.46
C ASP A 3 -1.97 -29.94 -16.49
N THR A 4 -1.51 -31.19 -16.49
CA THR A 4 -2.07 -32.27 -15.66
C THR A 4 -1.26 -32.62 -14.41
N LEU A 5 -0.27 -31.82 -13.99
CA LEU A 5 0.54 -32.13 -12.79
C LEU A 5 0.60 -31.07 -11.68
N ASN A 6 -0.23 -30.01 -11.70
CA ASN A 6 -0.10 -28.99 -10.64
C ASN A 6 -1.40 -28.23 -10.31
N GLY A 7 -2.35 -28.89 -9.63
CA GLY A 7 -3.46 -28.21 -8.95
C GLY A 7 -2.98 -27.14 -7.92
N ASN A 8 -1.71 -27.17 -7.52
CA ASN A 8 -1.15 -26.28 -6.50
C ASN A 8 -0.75 -24.89 -7.03
N SER A 9 -0.37 -24.74 -8.30
CA SER A 9 0.13 -23.45 -8.82
C SER A 9 -1.00 -22.43 -9.05
N THR A 10 -2.20 -22.89 -9.40
CA THR A 10 -3.36 -22.01 -9.58
C THR A 10 -3.95 -21.62 -8.22
N THR A 11 -4.08 -22.57 -7.29
CA THR A 11 -4.58 -22.31 -5.94
C THR A 11 -3.67 -21.36 -5.15
N SER A 12 -2.35 -21.58 -5.18
CA SER A 12 -1.39 -20.67 -4.52
C SER A 12 -1.47 -19.25 -5.08
N HIS A 13 -1.70 -19.07 -6.38
CA HIS A 13 -1.84 -17.75 -6.97
C HIS A 13 -3.03 -16.97 -6.41
N TYR A 14 -4.19 -17.62 -6.28
CA TYR A 14 -5.37 -16.98 -5.70
C TYR A 14 -5.21 -16.71 -4.20
N ILE A 15 -4.55 -17.60 -3.46
CA ILE A 15 -4.25 -17.38 -2.04
C ILE A 15 -3.32 -16.16 -1.88
N ILE A 16 -2.22 -16.10 -2.64
CA ILE A 16 -1.26 -14.99 -2.58
C ILE A 16 -1.91 -13.67 -3.02
N GLY A 17 -2.63 -13.67 -4.14
CA GLY A 17 -3.35 -12.50 -4.61
C GLY A 17 -4.43 -12.04 -3.62
N GLY A 18 -5.10 -12.98 -2.94
CA GLY A 18 -6.08 -12.68 -1.89
C GLY A 18 -5.42 -12.03 -0.67
N MET A 19 -4.25 -12.51 -0.25
CA MET A 19 -3.50 -11.90 0.85
C MET A 19 -3.07 -10.47 0.53
N PHE A 20 -2.57 -10.21 -0.70
CA PHE A 20 -2.24 -8.84 -1.12
C PHE A 20 -3.48 -7.95 -1.19
N LEU A 21 -4.61 -8.48 -1.68
CA LEU A 21 -5.86 -7.71 -1.69
C LEU A 21 -6.28 -7.31 -0.27
N VAL A 22 -6.26 -8.24 0.68
CA VAL A 22 -6.59 -7.96 2.08
C VAL A 22 -5.64 -6.92 2.66
N TRP A 23 -4.33 -7.05 2.43
CA TRP A 23 -3.33 -6.07 2.87
C TRP A 23 -3.63 -4.67 2.34
N ASN A 24 -3.88 -4.54 1.03
CA ASN A 24 -4.17 -3.25 0.41
C ASN A 24 -5.51 -2.65 0.87
N LEU A 25 -6.50 -3.49 1.19
CA LEU A 25 -7.76 -3.06 1.78
C LEU A 25 -7.59 -2.55 3.21
N ILE A 26 -6.67 -3.13 4.00
CA ILE A 26 -6.31 -2.60 5.33
C ILE A 26 -5.69 -1.20 5.15
N GLY A 27 -4.77 -1.02 4.22
CA GLY A 27 -4.21 0.30 3.90
C GLY A 27 -5.29 1.30 3.49
N LEU A 28 -6.21 0.91 2.61
CA LEU A 28 -7.33 1.76 2.19
C LEU A 28 -8.25 2.15 3.35
N MET A 29 -8.52 1.22 4.27
CA MET A 29 -9.29 1.48 5.49
C MET A 29 -8.59 2.49 6.39
N LEU A 30 -7.28 2.34 6.62
CA LEU A 30 -6.50 3.28 7.43
C LEU A 30 -6.45 4.68 6.80
N TYR A 31 -6.28 4.76 5.48
CA TYR A 31 -6.37 6.02 4.74
C TYR A 31 -7.73 6.69 4.96
N TYR A 32 -8.82 5.94 4.80
CA TYR A 32 -10.17 6.48 4.98
C TYR A 32 -10.37 6.98 6.42
N GLN A 33 -9.98 6.18 7.42
CA GLN A 33 -10.04 6.58 8.83
C GLN A 33 -9.28 7.88 9.10
N GLN A 34 -8.09 8.03 8.53
CA GLN A 34 -7.28 9.25 8.67
C GLN A 34 -7.97 10.45 8.01
N MET A 35 -8.53 10.28 6.82
CA MET A 35 -9.21 11.38 6.09
C MET A 35 -10.55 11.78 6.72
N THR A 36 -11.17 10.89 7.49
CA THR A 36 -12.45 11.13 8.17
C THR A 36 -12.31 11.33 9.68
N LEU A 37 -11.12 11.70 10.17
CA LEU A 37 -10.92 11.99 11.58
C LEU A 37 -11.89 13.07 12.06
N THR A 38 -12.60 12.79 13.16
CA THR A 38 -13.47 13.77 13.79
C THR A 38 -12.64 14.71 14.68
N PRO A 39 -13.12 15.94 14.93
CA PRO A 39 -12.46 16.84 15.89
C PRO A 39 -12.29 16.24 17.27
N GLU A 40 -13.24 15.40 17.70
CA GLU A 40 -13.19 14.68 18.99
C GLU A 40 -12.05 13.65 19.02
N THR A 41 -11.88 12.85 17.96
CA THR A 41 -10.76 11.91 17.88
C THR A 41 -9.42 12.64 17.82
N LEU A 42 -9.36 13.75 17.09
CA LEU A 42 -8.16 14.56 16.97
C LEU A 42 -7.74 15.18 18.31
N ALA A 43 -8.70 15.66 19.12
CA ALA A 43 -8.43 16.19 20.46
C ALA A 43 -7.83 15.15 21.42
N ASN A 44 -8.12 13.86 21.19
CA ASN A 44 -7.57 12.76 22.00
C ASN A 44 -6.17 12.30 21.54
N MET A 45 -5.64 12.81 20.42
CA MET A 45 -4.32 12.43 19.89
C MET A 45 -3.18 13.31 20.43
N GLY A 46 -3.49 14.41 21.10
CA GLY A 46 -2.50 15.41 21.55
C GLY A 46 -2.20 16.47 20.49
N ASP A 47 -1.87 17.67 20.95
CA ASP A 47 -1.80 18.88 20.11
C ASP A 47 -0.75 18.78 18.99
N GLU A 48 0.41 18.17 19.27
CA GLU A 48 1.49 18.04 18.31
C GLU A 48 1.14 17.11 17.15
N ILE A 49 0.51 15.96 17.44
CA ILE A 49 0.02 15.02 16.43
C ILE A 49 -1.09 15.68 15.60
N ALA A 50 -2.03 16.35 16.25
CA ALA A 50 -3.14 17.02 15.58
C ALA A 50 -2.65 18.09 14.59
N LEU A 51 -1.69 18.93 15.01
CA LEU A 51 -1.09 19.95 14.16
C LEU A 51 -0.31 19.33 13.00
N PHE A 52 0.47 18.27 13.23
CA PHE A 52 1.20 17.57 12.18
C PHE A 52 0.26 17.01 11.10
N MET A 53 -0.85 16.41 11.51
CA MET A 53 -1.85 15.85 10.59
C MET A 53 -2.57 16.96 9.81
N ALA A 54 -3.01 18.01 10.50
CA ALA A 54 -3.69 19.15 9.87
C ALA A 54 -2.80 19.93 8.88
N ALA A 55 -1.50 19.97 9.15
CA ALA A 55 -0.51 20.63 8.28
C ALA A 55 -0.01 19.74 7.13
N THR A 56 -0.49 18.50 7.00
CA THR A 56 -0.06 17.59 5.93
C THR A 56 -0.47 18.16 4.57
N PRO A 57 0.48 18.38 3.65
CA PRO A 57 0.19 19.01 2.37
C PRO A 57 -0.65 18.09 1.46
N VAL A 58 -1.46 18.72 0.61
CA VAL A 58 -2.41 18.01 -0.28
C VAL A 58 -1.71 16.98 -1.18
N TRP A 59 -0.50 17.27 -1.65
CA TRP A 59 0.24 16.36 -2.53
C TRP A 59 0.72 15.08 -1.79
N ALA A 60 1.02 15.17 -0.49
CA ALA A 60 1.40 14.00 0.31
C ALA A 60 0.18 13.13 0.61
N ASN A 61 -0.95 13.74 0.94
CA ASN A 61 -2.24 13.04 1.07
C ASN A 61 -2.66 12.38 -0.26
N ALA A 62 -2.42 13.04 -1.39
CA ALA A 62 -2.63 12.45 -2.70
C ALA A 62 -1.70 11.24 -2.96
N GLY A 63 -0.44 11.32 -2.52
CA GLY A 63 0.48 10.18 -2.52
C GLY A 63 -0.08 8.98 -1.77
N TYR A 64 -0.61 9.19 -0.55
CA TYR A 64 -1.25 8.13 0.22
C TYR A 64 -2.48 7.55 -0.49
N ALA A 65 -3.36 8.42 -1.00
CA ALA A 65 -4.55 8.02 -1.74
C ALA A 65 -4.19 7.15 -2.96
N ILE A 66 -3.17 7.55 -3.72
CA ILE A 66 -2.65 6.80 -4.87
C ILE A 66 -2.09 5.45 -4.40
N ALA A 67 -1.31 5.43 -3.33
CA ALA A 67 -0.69 4.21 -2.80
C ALA A 67 -1.73 3.10 -2.58
N VAL A 68 -2.78 3.41 -1.82
CA VAL A 68 -3.78 2.43 -1.40
C VAL A 68 -4.74 2.05 -2.52
N ASN A 69 -5.19 3.02 -3.34
CA ASN A 69 -6.13 2.73 -4.43
C ASN A 69 -5.45 1.96 -5.55
N ALA A 70 -4.23 2.35 -5.94
CA ALA A 70 -3.48 1.62 -6.95
C ALA A 70 -3.12 0.20 -6.49
N GLY A 71 -2.80 0.01 -5.21
CA GLY A 71 -2.50 -1.31 -4.63
C GLY A 71 -3.71 -2.26 -4.60
N VAL A 72 -4.90 -1.74 -4.28
CA VAL A 72 -6.16 -2.50 -4.39
C VAL A 72 -6.43 -2.89 -5.85
N LEU A 73 -6.33 -1.94 -6.78
CA LEU A 73 -6.52 -2.22 -8.21
C LEU A 73 -5.50 -3.22 -8.75
N ALA A 74 -4.24 -3.11 -8.33
CA ALA A 74 -3.17 -4.04 -8.69
C ALA A 74 -3.48 -5.47 -8.21
N SER A 75 -3.91 -5.61 -6.95
CA SER A 75 -4.34 -6.89 -6.37
C SER A 75 -5.51 -7.52 -7.14
N ILE A 76 -6.50 -6.70 -7.54
CA ILE A 76 -7.62 -7.17 -8.36
C ILE A 76 -7.12 -7.63 -9.74
N PHE A 77 -6.28 -6.84 -10.42
CA PHE A 77 -5.71 -7.23 -11.71
C PHE A 77 -4.85 -8.49 -11.61
N LEU A 78 -4.13 -8.67 -10.50
CA LEU A 78 -3.34 -9.87 -10.24
C LEU A 78 -4.25 -11.10 -10.17
N LEU A 79 -5.33 -11.05 -9.40
CA LEU A 79 -6.32 -12.13 -9.28
C LEU A 79 -7.03 -12.42 -10.61
N LEU A 80 -7.28 -11.39 -11.41
CA LEU A 80 -7.85 -11.50 -12.77
C LEU A 80 -6.82 -11.90 -13.83
N ARG A 81 -5.57 -12.17 -13.42
CA ARG A 81 -4.47 -12.57 -14.30
C ARG A 81 -4.19 -11.59 -15.43
N LYS A 82 -4.20 -10.29 -15.12
CA LYS A 82 -3.95 -9.22 -16.08
C LYS A 82 -2.54 -8.65 -15.93
N SER A 83 -1.91 -8.33 -17.05
CA SER A 83 -0.59 -7.69 -17.10
C SER A 83 -0.55 -6.30 -16.45
N TRP A 84 -1.71 -5.67 -16.26
CA TRP A 84 -1.87 -4.38 -15.58
C TRP A 84 -1.58 -4.42 -14.07
N ALA A 85 -1.46 -5.61 -13.46
CA ALA A 85 -1.12 -5.74 -12.03
C ALA A 85 0.23 -5.08 -11.71
N PHE A 86 1.26 -5.39 -12.50
CA PHE A 86 2.61 -4.88 -12.28
C PHE A 86 2.71 -3.33 -12.32
N PRO A 87 2.26 -2.63 -13.39
CA PRO A 87 2.35 -1.17 -13.42
C PRO A 87 1.51 -0.51 -12.32
N MET A 88 0.39 -1.10 -11.89
CA MET A 88 -0.40 -0.55 -10.78
C MET A 88 0.32 -0.70 -9.43
N TYR A 89 1.02 -1.80 -9.16
CA TYR A 89 1.88 -1.92 -7.97
C TYR A 89 3.05 -0.93 -8.01
N VAL A 90 3.59 -0.61 -9.19
CA VAL A 90 4.63 0.45 -9.30
C VAL A 90 4.06 1.80 -8.90
N VAL A 91 2.86 2.14 -9.40
CA VAL A 91 2.17 3.38 -9.02
C VAL A 91 1.88 3.41 -7.51
N SER A 92 1.47 2.26 -6.94
CA SER A 92 1.24 2.12 -5.50
C SER A 92 2.51 2.43 -4.69
N LEU A 93 3.64 1.81 -5.03
CA LEU A 93 4.92 2.05 -4.36
C LEU A 93 5.35 3.52 -4.47
N LEU A 94 5.20 4.14 -5.65
CA LEU A 94 5.53 5.56 -5.83
C LEU A 94 4.64 6.47 -4.95
N GLY A 95 3.36 6.13 -4.79
CA GLY A 95 2.46 6.82 -3.87
C GLY A 95 2.94 6.73 -2.42
N ALA A 96 3.30 5.54 -1.96
CA ALA A 96 3.81 5.31 -0.60
C ALA A 96 5.10 6.10 -0.35
N LEU A 97 6.06 6.03 -1.28
CA LEU A 97 7.31 6.79 -1.20
C LEU A 97 7.09 8.31 -1.19
N THR A 98 6.07 8.79 -1.90
CA THR A 98 5.73 10.23 -1.92
C THR A 98 5.24 10.69 -0.55
N GLN A 99 4.37 9.91 0.10
CA GLN A 99 3.91 10.21 1.45
C GLN A 99 5.04 10.09 2.48
N ASP A 100 5.87 9.05 2.39
CA ASP A 100 6.98 8.84 3.32
C ASP A 100 8.06 9.92 3.18
N LEU A 101 8.30 10.40 1.95
CA LEU A 101 9.20 11.53 1.70
C LEU A 101 8.74 12.77 2.48
N ASP A 102 7.46 13.10 2.41
CA ASP A 102 6.90 14.22 3.15
C ASP A 102 7.05 14.03 4.66
N ALA A 103 6.59 12.88 5.18
CA ALA A 103 6.54 12.63 6.62
C ALA A 103 7.93 12.57 7.25
N PHE A 104 8.87 11.82 6.66
CA PHE A 104 10.18 11.56 7.27
C PHE A 104 11.25 12.57 6.89
N VAL A 105 11.24 13.05 5.65
CA VAL A 105 12.34 13.91 5.15
C VAL A 105 11.98 15.38 5.29
N LEU A 106 10.71 15.76 5.07
CA LEU A 106 10.31 17.16 5.05
C LEU A 106 9.71 17.66 6.38
N ARG A 107 9.02 16.80 7.14
CA ARG A 107 8.23 17.23 8.33
C ARG A 107 8.59 16.58 9.65
N ASP A 108 9.66 15.79 9.71
CA ASP A 108 10.16 15.12 10.93
C ASP A 108 9.07 14.42 11.76
N VAL A 109 8.37 13.47 11.15
CA VAL A 109 7.36 12.64 11.84
C VAL A 109 7.94 11.89 13.05
N VAL A 110 9.25 11.68 13.11
CA VAL A 110 9.93 10.96 14.19
C VAL A 110 10.02 11.84 15.44
N GLY A 111 10.18 13.15 15.29
CA GLY A 111 10.05 14.10 16.40
C GLY A 111 8.67 14.04 17.05
N VAL A 112 7.61 13.81 16.27
CA VAL A 112 6.22 13.84 16.73
C VAL A 112 5.72 12.47 17.25
N TRP A 113 6.04 11.38 16.56
CA TRP A 113 5.57 10.02 16.89
C TRP A 113 6.63 9.13 17.54
N GLY A 114 7.84 9.63 17.73
CA GLY A 114 8.97 8.87 18.22
C GLY A 114 9.47 7.82 17.23
N SER A 115 10.43 6.99 17.68
CA SER A 115 11.06 5.96 16.85
C SER A 115 10.09 4.85 16.38
N GLY A 116 8.89 4.77 16.98
CA GLY A 116 7.85 3.85 16.53
C GLY A 116 7.33 4.16 15.11
N ALA A 117 7.49 5.41 14.65
CA ALA A 117 7.02 5.87 13.34
C ALA A 117 7.58 5.03 12.17
N TYR A 118 8.79 4.48 12.30
CA TYR A 118 9.44 3.71 11.24
C TYR A 118 8.80 2.35 10.95
N TYR A 119 8.11 1.75 11.93
CA TYR A 119 7.70 0.35 11.83
C TYR A 119 6.76 0.10 10.66
N LEU A 120 5.66 0.86 10.57
CA LEU A 120 4.64 0.64 9.56
C LEU A 120 5.14 0.96 8.14
N PRO A 121 5.82 2.09 7.86
CA PRO A 121 6.40 2.38 6.54
C PRO A 121 7.39 1.32 6.07
N ILE A 122 8.26 0.82 6.93
CA ILE A 122 9.21 -0.26 6.57
C ILE A 122 8.46 -1.52 6.14
N VAL A 123 7.41 -1.91 6.88
CA VAL A 123 6.56 -3.05 6.54
C VAL A 123 5.84 -2.83 5.20
N VAL A 124 5.28 -1.63 4.99
CA VAL A 124 4.62 -1.25 3.73
C VAL A 124 5.58 -1.38 2.54
N ILE A 125 6.77 -0.77 2.63
CA ILE A 125 7.76 -0.82 1.56
C ILE A 125 8.22 -2.26 1.29
N ALA A 126 8.45 -3.06 2.34
CA ALA A 126 8.81 -4.47 2.19
C ALA A 126 7.72 -5.25 1.44
N ILE A 127 6.44 -5.03 1.78
CA ILE A 127 5.32 -5.69 1.11
C ILE A 127 5.18 -5.21 -0.34
N CYS A 128 5.29 -3.91 -0.62
CA CYS A 128 5.27 -3.40 -1.99
C CYS A 128 6.36 -4.02 -2.88
N ILE A 129 7.56 -4.26 -2.33
CA ILE A 129 8.65 -4.95 -3.05
C ILE A 129 8.25 -6.40 -3.35
N VAL A 130 7.66 -7.11 -2.39
CA VAL A 130 7.18 -8.49 -2.57
C VAL A 130 6.06 -8.56 -3.61
N GLU A 131 5.11 -7.62 -3.58
CA GLU A 131 4.02 -7.50 -4.56
C GLU A 131 4.55 -7.25 -5.98
N LEU A 132 5.52 -6.34 -6.14
CA LEU A 132 6.18 -6.06 -7.41
C LEU A 132 6.93 -7.27 -7.95
N TRP A 133 7.70 -7.94 -7.10
CA TRP A 133 8.44 -9.14 -7.47
C TRP A 133 7.48 -10.25 -7.91
N TYR A 134 6.45 -10.51 -7.11
CA TYR A 134 5.47 -11.55 -7.39
C TYR A 134 4.68 -11.25 -8.67
N SER A 135 4.14 -10.04 -8.81
CA SER A 135 3.37 -9.65 -9.99
C SER A 135 4.21 -9.73 -11.28
N ARG A 136 5.49 -9.35 -11.25
CA ARG A 136 6.41 -9.53 -12.38
C ARG A 136 6.64 -11.01 -12.71
N SER A 137 6.80 -11.85 -11.69
CA SER A 137 7.04 -13.29 -11.87
C SER A 137 5.87 -14.01 -12.56
N VAL A 138 4.63 -13.56 -12.29
CA VAL A 138 3.41 -14.15 -12.88
C VAL A 138 3.02 -13.46 -14.19
N ALA A 139 3.34 -12.17 -14.37
CA ALA A 139 3.06 -11.44 -15.62
C ALA A 139 3.69 -12.10 -16.85
N ASN A 140 4.90 -12.64 -16.70
CA ASN A 140 5.61 -13.39 -17.75
C ASN A 140 4.87 -14.69 -18.18
N ARG A 141 3.88 -15.15 -17.40
CA ARG A 141 3.07 -16.34 -17.68
C ARG A 141 1.70 -16.01 -18.29
N TYR A 142 1.31 -14.73 -18.39
CA TYR A 142 0.04 -14.33 -19.00
C TYR A 142 0.12 -14.16 -20.53
N GLN A 143 1.33 -14.09 -21.09
CA GLN A 143 1.59 -13.87 -22.52
C GLN A 143 2.00 -15.15 -23.27
N SER A 144 2.05 -16.29 -22.58
CA SER A 144 2.30 -17.63 -23.15
C SER A 144 1.00 -18.37 -23.38
#